data_AF-A0A954XAJ8-F1
#
_entry.id   AF-A0A954XAJ8-F1
#
_cell.length_a   1.000
_cell.length_b   1.000
_cell.length_c   1.000
_cell.angle_alpha   90.00
_cell.angle_beta   90.00
_cell.angle_gamma   90.00
#
_symmetry.space_group_name_H-M   'P 1'
#
loop_
_entity.id
_entity.type
_entity.pdbx_description
1 polymer ?
#
loop_
_entity_poly.entity_id
_entity_poly.type
_entity_poly.pdbx_seq_one_letter_code
_entity_poly.pdbx_strand_id
1 'polypeptide(L)'
;YKLYLDRGIDLAKWHRHVPSYFTFDDHELVNDIWGSSEAGKRHRRTVFRDIGTHAWFDYLGWSNPMEHDHPLHYGRAKMKSGSNLLVDPNTDFTKLPLKEMLNLHVHWGTPEAGLNDIAYDNDEGNKNSYVYDIVSVVDAHTLRLHMPAQVDDEVSYSIGRRSYGKFRVSNCEFYLLDTRGDRDMHDVRQRDKPGVSMLGKPQREWLIRSMQESDADFFFVVSTVPFMIPHSGAGGFEFDEENKEEAWTGFFHERELLIDAWQKLDKKVFVMTGDLHNSFAIKVTDDIWEFCCGPHNSVNHVPKLDESDRPATGKWQFGPRECDIRWSSYVLPDLPRLERLYPHFCVVQINNVFNMPQKLGGKRWVAYPHPQVVFQYYDGRTGELAYAEAISLDRD
;
A
#
# COMPACT_ATOMS: atom_id res chain seq x y z
N TYR A 1 -1.81 -16.60 -7.12
CA TYR A 1 -2.33 -17.14 -5.84
C TYR A 1 -2.38 -18.66 -5.75
N LYS A 2 -3.24 -19.39 -6.50
CA LYS A 2 -3.34 -20.88 -6.43
C LYS A 2 -1.98 -21.58 -6.40
N LEU A 3 -1.12 -21.30 -7.38
CA LEU A 3 0.21 -21.90 -7.46
C LEU A 3 1.08 -21.65 -6.21
N TYR A 4 1.01 -20.46 -5.62
CA TYR A 4 1.78 -20.12 -4.42
C TYR A 4 1.23 -20.80 -3.18
N LEU A 5 -0.09 -20.89 -3.02
CA LEU A 5 -0.72 -21.62 -1.91
C LEU A 5 -0.50 -23.14 -2.03
N ASP A 6 -0.50 -23.68 -3.25
CA ASP A 6 -0.25 -25.10 -3.50
C ASP A 6 1.21 -25.50 -3.22
N ARG A 7 2.16 -24.60 -3.53
CA ARG A 7 3.60 -24.84 -3.30
C ARG A 7 4.06 -24.48 -1.89
N GLY A 8 3.50 -23.41 -1.31
CA GLY A 8 3.85 -22.89 0.00
C GLY A 8 3.08 -23.58 1.11
N ILE A 9 3.36 -24.87 1.36
CA ILE A 9 2.61 -25.69 2.32
C ILE A 9 2.53 -25.03 3.71
N ASP A 10 3.64 -24.49 4.21
CA ASP A 10 3.67 -23.88 5.54
C ASP A 10 3.01 -22.51 5.58
N LEU A 11 3.11 -21.72 4.51
CA LEU A 11 2.36 -20.47 4.35
C LEU A 11 0.84 -20.74 4.31
N ALA A 12 0.41 -21.75 3.55
CA ALA A 12 -0.99 -22.15 3.49
C ALA A 12 -1.51 -22.65 4.84
N LYS A 13 -0.70 -23.43 5.58
CA LYS A 13 -1.03 -23.82 6.97
C LYS A 13 -1.12 -22.61 7.88
N TRP A 14 -0.20 -21.65 7.78
CA TRP A 14 -0.24 -20.43 8.58
C TRP A 14 -1.54 -19.67 8.33
N HIS A 15 -1.86 -19.35 7.07
CA HIS A 15 -3.11 -18.64 6.72
C HIS A 15 -4.37 -19.39 7.16
N ARG A 16 -4.33 -20.72 7.24
CA ARG A 16 -5.47 -21.53 7.73
C ARG A 16 -5.70 -21.42 9.24
N HIS A 17 -4.66 -21.16 10.03
CA HIS A 17 -4.73 -21.23 11.50
C HIS A 17 -4.49 -19.89 12.20
N VAL A 18 -3.91 -18.91 11.52
CA VAL A 18 -3.58 -17.60 12.07
C VAL A 18 -4.46 -16.55 11.41
N PRO A 19 -5.36 -15.88 12.17
CA PRO A 19 -6.10 -14.73 11.68
C PRO A 19 -5.13 -13.69 11.14
N SER A 20 -5.28 -13.36 9.86
CA SER A 20 -4.37 -12.49 9.13
C SER A 20 -5.18 -11.39 8.44
N TYR A 21 -4.68 -10.17 8.49
CA TYR A 21 -5.08 -9.09 7.60
C TYR A 21 -4.00 -8.92 6.56
N PHE A 22 -4.40 -8.61 5.34
CA PHE A 22 -3.49 -8.49 4.21
C PHE A 22 -3.49 -7.07 3.69
N THR A 23 -2.42 -6.66 3.04
CA THR A 23 -2.46 -5.54 2.11
C THR A 23 -1.87 -6.02 0.80
N PHE A 24 -2.16 -5.35 -0.30
CA PHE A 24 -1.56 -5.67 -1.60
C PHE A 24 -0.68 -4.51 -2.03
N ASP A 25 0.51 -4.84 -2.48
CA ASP A 25 1.35 -3.93 -3.24
C ASP A 25 1.25 -4.26 -4.73
N ASP A 26 2.08 -3.65 -5.58
CA ASP A 26 2.08 -3.98 -7.00
C ASP A 26 2.66 -5.38 -7.28
N HIS A 27 3.52 -5.91 -6.40
CA HIS A 27 4.04 -7.27 -6.42
C HIS A 27 2.93 -8.35 -6.34
N GLU A 28 1.80 -8.04 -5.70
CA GLU A 28 0.60 -8.88 -5.67
C GLU A 28 -0.27 -8.79 -6.94
N LEU A 29 0.05 -7.82 -7.81
CA LEU A 29 -0.68 -7.48 -9.04
C LEU A 29 0.16 -7.83 -10.29
N VAL A 30 1.02 -6.93 -10.77
CA VAL A 30 1.90 -7.16 -11.95
C VAL A 30 3.26 -6.44 -11.86
N ASN A 31 3.62 -5.89 -10.70
CA ASN A 31 4.82 -5.08 -10.39
C ASN A 31 4.82 -3.67 -11.01
N ASP A 32 5.38 -2.68 -10.33
CA ASP A 32 5.56 -1.29 -10.79
C ASP A 32 4.30 -0.68 -11.44
N ILE A 33 3.14 -0.91 -10.83
CA ILE A 33 1.93 -0.17 -11.21
C ILE A 33 2.13 1.23 -10.68
N TRP A 34 1.97 2.28 -11.48
CA TRP A 34 1.92 3.69 -11.05
C TRP A 34 0.79 4.44 -11.77
N GLY A 35 0.32 5.55 -11.19
CA GLY A 35 -0.69 6.42 -11.81
C GLY A 35 -2.01 5.71 -12.16
N SER A 36 -2.43 4.74 -11.35
CA SER A 36 -3.69 4.01 -11.52
C SER A 36 -4.92 4.91 -11.41
N SER A 37 -4.78 6.11 -10.87
CA SER A 37 -5.79 7.18 -10.89
C SER A 37 -5.46 8.37 -11.79
N GLU A 38 -4.38 8.30 -12.55
CA GLU A 38 -4.02 9.37 -13.48
C GLU A 38 -4.91 9.33 -14.72
N ALA A 39 -5.91 10.22 -14.77
CA ALA A 39 -6.83 10.33 -15.91
C ALA A 39 -6.08 10.51 -17.24
N GLY A 40 -6.41 9.67 -18.22
CA GLY A 40 -5.77 9.68 -19.53
C GLY A 40 -4.40 8.99 -19.57
N LYS A 41 -3.94 8.36 -18.48
CA LYS A 41 -2.77 7.49 -18.54
C LYS A 41 -3.11 6.22 -19.31
N ARG A 42 -2.26 5.88 -20.27
CA ARG A 42 -2.26 4.59 -20.95
C ARG A 42 -0.98 3.85 -20.63
N HIS A 43 -1.12 2.73 -19.94
CA HIS A 43 -0.01 1.86 -19.62
C HIS A 43 -0.56 0.48 -19.25
N ARG A 44 0.07 -0.59 -19.77
CA ARG A 44 -0.36 -1.98 -19.59
C ARG A 44 -0.59 -2.34 -18.12
N ARG A 45 0.44 -2.11 -17.30
CA ARG A 45 0.41 -2.45 -15.87
C ARG A 45 -0.62 -1.63 -15.10
N THR A 46 -0.77 -0.36 -15.45
CA THR A 46 -1.72 0.57 -14.81
C THR A 46 -3.16 0.07 -14.96
N VAL A 47 -3.58 -0.31 -16.18
CA VAL A 47 -4.94 -0.80 -16.45
C VAL A 47 -5.14 -2.26 -16.05
N PHE A 48 -4.12 -2.93 -15.52
CA PHE A 48 -4.21 -4.27 -14.95
C PHE A 48 -4.57 -4.25 -13.44
N ARG A 49 -4.49 -3.08 -12.78
CA ARG A 49 -4.80 -2.90 -11.34
C ARG A 49 -6.01 -3.71 -10.93
N ASP A 50 -7.15 -3.43 -11.57
CA ASP A 50 -8.43 -4.02 -11.19
C ASP A 50 -8.46 -5.54 -11.32
N ILE A 51 -7.87 -6.10 -12.38
CA ILE A 51 -7.77 -7.55 -12.59
C ILE A 51 -6.96 -8.19 -11.46
N GLY A 52 -5.81 -7.60 -11.11
CA GLY A 52 -5.00 -8.07 -10.00
C GLY A 52 -5.73 -7.95 -8.65
N THR A 53 -6.39 -6.82 -8.40
CA THR A 53 -7.12 -6.56 -7.15
C THR A 53 -8.28 -7.54 -6.99
N HIS A 54 -9.01 -7.86 -8.06
CA HIS A 54 -10.06 -8.88 -8.04
C HIS A 54 -9.49 -10.24 -7.61
N ALA A 55 -8.38 -10.67 -8.22
CA ALA A 55 -7.71 -11.89 -7.82
C ALA A 55 -7.22 -11.83 -6.36
N TRP A 56 -6.72 -10.70 -5.87
CA TRP A 56 -6.32 -10.57 -4.47
C TRP A 56 -7.50 -10.78 -3.51
N PHE A 57 -8.67 -10.20 -3.80
CA PHE A 57 -9.87 -10.39 -2.97
C PHE A 57 -10.36 -11.84 -2.94
N ASP A 58 -10.24 -12.58 -4.05
CA ASP A 58 -10.65 -13.99 -4.11
C ASP A 58 -9.84 -14.91 -3.16
N TYR A 59 -8.60 -14.55 -2.82
CA TYR A 59 -7.72 -15.42 -2.03
C TYR A 59 -7.35 -14.87 -0.65
N LEU A 60 -7.13 -13.55 -0.54
CA LEU A 60 -6.60 -12.92 0.67
C LEU A 60 -7.52 -11.80 1.18
N GLY A 61 -7.90 -10.87 0.30
CA GLY A 61 -8.53 -9.62 0.71
C GLY A 61 -9.93 -9.74 1.32
N TRP A 62 -10.64 -10.85 1.07
CA TRP A 62 -11.99 -11.08 1.61
C TRP A 62 -12.05 -11.09 3.14
N SER A 63 -10.93 -11.33 3.84
CA SER A 63 -10.88 -11.37 5.32
C SER A 63 -10.67 -10.00 5.96
N ASN A 64 -10.38 -8.96 5.18
CA ASN A 64 -10.09 -7.64 5.72
C ASN A 64 -11.38 -6.87 6.06
N PRO A 65 -11.36 -6.03 7.11
CA PRO A 65 -12.37 -4.98 7.28
C PRO A 65 -12.25 -3.96 6.14
N MET A 66 -13.39 -3.48 5.66
CA MET A 66 -13.47 -2.55 4.54
C MET A 66 -14.35 -1.37 4.92
N GLU A 67 -13.97 -0.15 4.52
CA GLU A 67 -14.86 1.02 4.60
C GLU A 67 -15.97 0.93 3.53
N HIS A 68 -15.66 0.29 2.39
CA HIS A 68 -16.56 0.14 1.26
C HIS A 68 -16.67 -1.34 0.85
N ASP A 69 -17.89 -1.88 0.91
CA ASP A 69 -18.15 -3.31 0.69
C ASP A 69 -18.53 -3.67 -0.76
N HIS A 70 -18.80 -2.68 -1.63
CA HIS A 70 -19.15 -2.98 -3.02
C HIS A 70 -17.98 -3.61 -3.78
N PRO A 71 -18.25 -4.63 -4.60
CA PRO A 71 -17.22 -5.25 -5.41
C PRO A 71 -16.78 -4.34 -6.55
N LEU A 72 -15.68 -4.74 -7.17
CA LEU A 72 -15.23 -4.22 -8.45
C LEU A 72 -16.28 -4.51 -9.53
N HIS A 73 -16.57 -3.54 -10.41
CA HIS A 73 -17.47 -3.76 -11.55
C HIS A 73 -16.67 -4.17 -12.78
N TYR A 74 -17.18 -5.15 -13.53
CA TYR A 74 -16.65 -5.56 -14.83
C TYR A 74 -17.75 -5.51 -15.88
N GLY A 75 -17.41 -5.08 -17.08
CA GLY A 75 -18.36 -5.04 -18.19
C GLY A 75 -17.70 -5.15 -19.55
N ARG A 76 -18.55 -5.21 -20.57
CA ARG A 76 -18.17 -5.09 -21.97
C ARG A 76 -18.98 -3.97 -22.60
N ALA A 77 -18.30 -3.05 -23.24
CA ALA A 77 -18.93 -1.85 -23.75
C ALA A 77 -18.48 -1.52 -25.16
N LYS A 78 -19.31 -0.77 -25.87
CA LYS A 78 -18.96 -0.19 -27.17
C LYS A 78 -18.47 1.24 -26.97
N MET A 79 -17.37 1.55 -27.62
CA MET A 79 -16.84 2.91 -27.73
C MET A 79 -16.72 3.28 -29.20
N LYS A 80 -16.93 4.56 -29.51
CA LYS A 80 -16.82 5.11 -30.87
C LYS A 80 -15.73 6.17 -30.92
N SER A 81 -14.89 6.12 -31.94
CA SER A 81 -13.83 7.09 -32.18
C SER A 81 -14.38 8.51 -32.16
N GLY A 82 -13.70 9.39 -31.42
CA GLY A 82 -14.11 10.79 -31.25
C GLY A 82 -15.32 11.02 -30.32
N SER A 83 -15.96 9.96 -29.82
CA SER A 83 -17.02 10.04 -28.81
C SER A 83 -16.47 9.76 -27.42
N ASN A 84 -16.92 10.53 -26.43
CA ASN A 84 -16.62 10.28 -25.01
C ASN A 84 -17.71 9.46 -24.30
N LEU A 85 -18.47 8.67 -25.05
CA LEU A 85 -19.50 7.80 -24.51
C LEU A 85 -19.03 6.35 -24.51
N LEU A 86 -19.22 5.68 -23.37
CA LEU A 86 -19.09 4.24 -23.21
C LEU A 86 -20.48 3.66 -23.00
N VAL A 87 -20.88 2.72 -23.86
CA VAL A 87 -22.23 2.13 -23.87
C VAL A 87 -22.16 0.65 -23.54
N ASP A 88 -22.70 0.25 -22.39
CA ASP A 88 -22.84 -1.15 -21.97
C ASP A 88 -24.33 -1.49 -21.79
N PRO A 89 -24.95 -2.23 -22.73
CA PRO A 89 -26.37 -2.58 -22.64
C PRO A 89 -26.70 -3.57 -21.51
N ASN A 90 -25.70 -4.20 -20.89
CA ASN A 90 -25.89 -5.20 -19.82
C ASN A 90 -25.69 -4.61 -18.42
N THR A 91 -25.14 -3.40 -18.31
CA THR A 91 -24.88 -2.74 -17.02
C THR A 91 -25.88 -1.61 -16.81
N ASP A 92 -26.49 -1.54 -15.62
CA ASP A 92 -27.27 -0.39 -15.18
C ASP A 92 -26.42 0.51 -14.26
N PHE A 93 -25.78 1.52 -14.84
CA PHE A 93 -24.89 2.44 -14.14
C PHE A 93 -25.59 3.28 -13.08
N THR A 94 -26.92 3.42 -13.12
CA THR A 94 -27.67 4.15 -12.08
C THR A 94 -27.74 3.37 -10.76
N LYS A 95 -27.40 2.08 -10.78
CA LYS A 95 -27.37 1.21 -9.60
C LYS A 95 -25.98 1.05 -8.98
N LEU A 96 -24.93 1.55 -9.62
CA LEU A 96 -23.57 1.47 -9.10
C LEU A 96 -23.28 2.66 -8.16
N PRO A 97 -22.59 2.44 -7.03
CA PRO A 97 -22.21 3.51 -6.10
C PRO A 97 -20.98 4.29 -6.61
N LEU A 98 -21.05 4.85 -7.82
CA LEU A 98 -19.88 5.38 -8.54
C LEU A 98 -19.07 6.45 -7.77
N LYS A 99 -19.69 7.18 -6.84
CA LYS A 99 -19.00 8.17 -5.99
C LYS A 99 -18.01 7.54 -4.99
N GLU A 100 -18.20 6.28 -4.68
CA GLU A 100 -17.38 5.49 -3.76
C GLU A 100 -16.47 4.49 -4.50
N MET A 101 -16.55 4.47 -5.83
CA MET A 101 -15.71 3.64 -6.69
C MET A 101 -14.51 4.46 -7.20
N LEU A 102 -13.54 3.76 -7.77
CA LEU A 102 -12.40 4.37 -8.46
C LEU A 102 -12.75 4.66 -9.93
N ASN A 103 -11.77 5.19 -10.65
CA ASN A 103 -11.81 5.37 -12.09
C ASN A 103 -12.14 4.08 -12.87
N LEU A 104 -12.53 4.28 -14.14
CA LEU A 104 -12.77 3.22 -15.10
C LEU A 104 -11.47 2.86 -15.83
N HIS A 105 -11.12 1.59 -15.90
CA HIS A 105 -10.00 1.10 -16.71
C HIS A 105 -10.52 0.34 -17.91
N VAL A 106 -10.12 0.72 -19.12
CA VAL A 106 -10.24 -0.16 -20.29
C VAL A 106 -9.01 -1.06 -20.31
N HIS A 107 -9.23 -2.37 -20.36
CA HIS A 107 -8.18 -3.36 -20.19
C HIS A 107 -7.27 -3.45 -21.41
N TRP A 108 -6.00 -3.78 -21.16
CA TRP A 108 -4.97 -3.87 -22.20
C TRP A 108 -5.33 -4.81 -23.36
N GLY A 109 -5.99 -5.94 -23.06
CA GLY A 109 -6.60 -6.82 -24.05
C GLY A 109 -5.67 -7.86 -24.69
N THR A 110 -4.39 -7.91 -24.34
CA THR A 110 -3.46 -8.95 -24.81
C THR A 110 -3.33 -10.10 -23.80
N PRO A 111 -2.91 -11.31 -24.22
CA PRO A 111 -2.62 -12.42 -23.30
C PRO A 111 -1.52 -12.09 -22.26
N GLU A 112 -0.60 -11.19 -22.62
CA GLU A 112 0.55 -10.78 -21.80
C GLU A 112 0.23 -9.64 -20.83
N ALA A 113 -1.03 -9.18 -20.77
CA ALA A 113 -1.43 -8.03 -19.95
C ALA A 113 -1.05 -8.15 -18.46
N GLY A 114 -0.99 -9.37 -17.93
CA GLY A 114 -0.63 -9.68 -16.54
C GLY A 114 0.78 -10.24 -16.32
N LEU A 115 1.67 -10.21 -17.32
CA LEU A 115 3.05 -10.70 -17.15
C LEU A 115 3.96 -9.64 -16.52
N ASN A 116 4.75 -10.01 -15.52
CA ASN A 116 5.78 -9.14 -14.95
C ASN A 116 7.05 -9.19 -15.80
N ASP A 117 7.02 -8.54 -16.96
CA ASP A 117 8.13 -8.42 -17.89
C ASP A 117 8.00 -7.07 -18.64
N ILE A 118 9.06 -6.27 -18.58
CA ILE A 118 9.09 -4.91 -19.15
C ILE A 118 9.08 -4.92 -20.68
N ALA A 119 9.46 -6.02 -21.33
CA ALA A 119 9.40 -6.15 -22.78
C ALA A 119 7.97 -5.99 -23.33
N TYR A 120 6.96 -6.23 -22.51
CA TYR A 120 5.54 -6.05 -22.85
C TYR A 120 4.98 -4.67 -22.49
N ASP A 121 5.77 -3.79 -21.88
CA ASP A 121 5.37 -2.41 -21.60
C ASP A 121 5.51 -1.54 -22.86
N ASN A 122 4.74 -1.91 -23.88
CA ASN A 122 4.76 -1.35 -25.22
C ASN A 122 3.39 -0.72 -25.58
N ASP A 123 3.13 -0.48 -26.87
CA ASP A 123 1.89 0.14 -27.36
C ASP A 123 0.92 -0.82 -28.07
N GLU A 124 1.13 -2.13 -27.97
CA GLU A 124 0.40 -3.16 -28.73
C GLU A 124 -1.01 -3.46 -28.20
N GLY A 125 -1.31 -3.09 -26.95
CA GLY A 125 -2.65 -3.26 -26.38
C GLY A 125 -3.71 -2.41 -27.06
N ASN A 126 -4.97 -2.65 -26.68
CA ASN A 126 -6.13 -1.96 -27.23
C ASN A 126 -5.93 -0.44 -27.24
N LYS A 127 -6.29 0.21 -28.35
CA LYS A 127 -6.08 1.65 -28.56
C LYS A 127 -6.98 2.52 -27.69
N ASN A 128 -7.98 1.94 -27.04
CA ASN A 128 -8.81 2.57 -26.02
C ASN A 128 -8.37 2.24 -24.59
N SER A 129 -7.24 1.55 -24.35
CA SER A 129 -6.76 1.17 -23.01
C SER A 129 -6.19 2.34 -22.21
N TYR A 130 -7.06 3.10 -21.57
CA TYR A 130 -6.69 4.22 -20.70
C TYR A 130 -7.35 4.09 -19.33
N VAL A 131 -6.84 4.87 -18.38
CA VAL A 131 -7.55 5.27 -17.16
C VAL A 131 -8.54 6.37 -17.52
N TYR A 132 -9.81 6.16 -17.22
CA TYR A 132 -10.90 7.09 -17.51
C TYR A 132 -11.60 7.57 -16.25
N ASP A 133 -11.64 8.89 -16.06
CA ASP A 133 -12.64 9.50 -15.19
C ASP A 133 -14.04 9.35 -15.77
N ILE A 134 -14.99 9.01 -14.90
CA ILE A 134 -16.41 9.00 -15.19
C ILE A 134 -16.97 10.39 -14.87
N VAL A 135 -17.36 11.14 -15.91
CA VAL A 135 -17.89 12.50 -15.76
C VAL A 135 -19.35 12.48 -15.32
N SER A 136 -20.17 11.61 -15.91
CA SER A 136 -21.59 11.49 -15.57
C SER A 136 -22.20 10.18 -16.09
N VAL A 137 -23.27 9.75 -15.44
CA VAL A 137 -24.19 8.74 -15.96
C VAL A 137 -25.17 9.45 -16.89
N VAL A 138 -25.15 9.14 -18.19
CA VAL A 138 -26.03 9.76 -19.19
C VAL A 138 -27.42 9.13 -19.15
N ASP A 139 -27.45 7.80 -19.07
CA ASP A 139 -28.62 6.97 -18.86
C ASP A 139 -28.20 5.65 -18.19
N ALA A 140 -29.15 4.72 -17.99
CA ALA A 140 -28.86 3.43 -17.37
C ALA A 140 -27.69 2.68 -18.01
N HIS A 141 -27.47 2.80 -19.31
CA HIS A 141 -26.53 1.98 -20.07
C HIS A 141 -25.38 2.78 -20.68
N THR A 142 -25.25 4.07 -20.33
CA THR A 142 -24.28 4.97 -20.95
C THR A 142 -23.55 5.82 -19.92
N LEU A 143 -22.23 5.74 -19.93
CA LEU A 143 -21.35 6.67 -19.22
C LEU A 143 -20.78 7.73 -20.17
N ARG A 144 -20.61 8.94 -19.65
CA ARG A 144 -19.75 9.95 -20.26
C ARG A 144 -18.39 9.95 -19.57
N LEU A 145 -17.33 9.79 -20.34
CA LEU A 145 -15.94 9.80 -19.90
C LEU A 145 -15.28 11.16 -20.16
N HIS A 146 -14.17 11.44 -19.49
CA HIS A 146 -13.47 12.72 -19.60
C HIS A 146 -12.81 12.95 -20.97
N MET A 147 -12.45 11.88 -21.69
CA MET A 147 -11.80 11.94 -23.00
C MET A 147 -12.51 11.01 -24.02
N PRO A 148 -12.43 11.32 -25.32
CA PRO A 148 -13.00 10.47 -26.37
C PRO A 148 -12.22 9.18 -26.59
N ALA A 149 -12.88 8.17 -27.13
CA ALA A 149 -12.24 6.96 -27.63
C ALA A 149 -11.35 7.25 -28.84
N GLN A 150 -10.27 6.50 -29.00
CA GLN A 150 -9.36 6.61 -30.14
C GLN A 150 -9.91 5.86 -31.36
N VAL A 151 -10.50 4.68 -31.14
CA VAL A 151 -11.01 3.80 -32.20
C VAL A 151 -12.42 3.29 -31.88
N ASP A 152 -13.14 2.90 -32.92
CA ASP A 152 -14.38 2.13 -32.79
C ASP A 152 -14.03 0.71 -32.32
N ASP A 153 -14.52 0.29 -31.16
CA ASP A 153 -14.26 -1.06 -30.66
C ASP A 153 -15.29 -1.52 -29.61
N GLU A 154 -15.32 -2.83 -29.37
CA GLU A 154 -15.94 -3.44 -28.19
C GLU A 154 -14.85 -3.78 -27.17
N VAL A 155 -14.89 -3.12 -26.02
CA VAL A 155 -13.84 -3.18 -25.01
C VAL A 155 -14.29 -3.94 -23.77
N SER A 156 -13.34 -4.64 -23.14
CA SER A 156 -13.51 -5.08 -21.74
C SER A 156 -13.02 -3.97 -20.82
N TYR A 157 -13.78 -3.69 -19.78
CA TYR A 157 -13.47 -2.62 -18.83
C TYR A 157 -13.83 -3.02 -17.40
N SER A 158 -13.30 -2.25 -16.46
CA SER A 158 -13.66 -2.31 -15.05
C SER A 158 -13.86 -0.93 -14.45
N ILE A 159 -14.60 -0.86 -13.35
CA ILE A 159 -14.64 0.31 -12.47
C ILE A 159 -14.10 -0.15 -11.12
N GLY A 160 -12.97 0.42 -10.72
CA GLY A 160 -12.22 -0.04 -9.55
C GLY A 160 -12.98 0.14 -8.24
N ARG A 161 -12.57 -0.60 -7.21
CA ARG A 161 -13.08 -0.45 -5.84
C ARG A 161 -12.02 0.19 -4.96
N ARG A 162 -12.44 0.83 -3.87
CA ARG A 162 -11.56 1.27 -2.79
C ARG A 162 -11.32 0.09 -1.83
N SER A 163 -10.07 -0.11 -1.42
CA SER A 163 -9.65 -1.31 -0.68
C SER A 163 -8.96 -0.98 0.65
N TYR A 164 -9.41 0.09 1.32
CA TYR A 164 -8.94 0.48 2.65
C TYR A 164 -10.03 0.28 3.71
N GLY A 165 -9.60 0.21 4.96
CA GLY A 165 -10.49 0.03 6.10
C GLY A 165 -9.75 0.10 7.43
N LYS A 166 -10.45 -0.17 8.52
CA LYS A 166 -9.87 -0.13 9.86
C LYS A 166 -10.47 -1.17 10.80
N PHE A 167 -9.75 -1.47 11.86
CA PHE A 167 -10.28 -2.23 13.00
C PHE A 167 -9.68 -1.73 14.31
N ARG A 168 -10.35 -2.04 15.42
CA ARG A 168 -9.94 -1.63 16.76
C ARG A 168 -9.68 -2.84 17.64
N VAL A 169 -8.60 -2.77 18.41
CA VAL A 169 -8.31 -3.72 19.49
C VAL A 169 -7.91 -2.92 20.72
N SER A 170 -8.74 -2.96 21.78
CA SER A 170 -8.49 -2.20 23.01
C SER A 170 -8.33 -0.69 22.73
N ASN A 171 -7.26 -0.05 23.21
CA ASN A 171 -6.90 1.35 22.97
C ASN A 171 -6.00 1.55 21.72
N CYS A 172 -6.03 0.61 20.78
CA CYS A 172 -5.30 0.68 19.52
C CYS A 172 -6.26 0.66 18.33
N GLU A 173 -6.01 1.51 17.36
CA GLU A 173 -6.75 1.53 16.09
C GLU A 173 -5.78 1.29 14.93
N PHE A 174 -6.16 0.38 14.04
CA PHE A 174 -5.34 -0.08 12.93
C PHE A 174 -6.01 0.33 11.62
N TYR A 175 -5.29 1.11 10.81
CA TYR A 175 -5.71 1.58 9.51
C TYR A 175 -4.99 0.77 8.43
N LEU A 176 -5.75 0.06 7.60
CA LEU A 176 -5.25 -0.68 6.46
C LEU A 176 -5.37 0.23 5.24
N LEU A 177 -4.25 0.77 4.76
CA LEU A 177 -4.23 1.66 3.60
C LEU A 177 -4.15 0.86 2.29
N ASP A 178 -4.78 1.42 1.27
CA ASP A 178 -4.54 1.12 -0.14
C ASP A 178 -3.66 2.23 -0.73
N THR A 179 -2.48 1.88 -1.26
CA THR A 179 -1.51 2.83 -1.89
C THR A 179 -1.44 2.65 -3.40
N ARG A 180 -2.29 1.78 -3.96
CA ARG A 180 -2.26 1.34 -5.36
C ARG A 180 -3.58 1.63 -6.08
N GLY A 181 -4.67 1.82 -5.35
CA GLY A 181 -6.02 2.10 -5.86
C GLY A 181 -6.14 3.46 -6.55
N ASP A 182 -6.10 4.51 -5.74
CA ASP A 182 -6.43 5.89 -6.11
C ASP A 182 -5.19 6.79 -6.25
N ARG A 183 -4.05 6.18 -6.57
CA ARG A 183 -2.76 6.86 -6.64
C ARG A 183 -2.56 7.59 -7.97
N ASP A 184 -2.11 8.83 -7.88
CA ASP A 184 -1.73 9.68 -9.02
C ASP A 184 -0.36 9.27 -9.61
N MET A 185 -0.03 9.81 -10.78
CA MET A 185 1.32 9.66 -11.31
C MET A 185 2.30 10.59 -10.59
N HIS A 186 3.32 10.04 -9.94
CA HIS A 186 4.40 10.83 -9.35
C HIS A 186 5.45 11.24 -10.39
N ASP A 187 6.20 12.30 -10.07
CA ASP A 187 7.39 12.75 -10.80
C ASP A 187 8.53 12.94 -9.79
N VAL A 188 9.56 12.10 -9.88
CA VAL A 188 10.70 12.12 -8.94
C VAL A 188 11.51 13.43 -8.99
N ARG A 189 11.35 14.24 -10.04
CA ARG A 189 11.99 15.56 -10.17
C ARG A 189 11.20 16.66 -9.46
N GLN A 190 9.94 16.40 -9.11
CA GLN A 190 9.02 17.33 -8.44
C GLN A 190 8.20 16.60 -7.34
N ARG A 191 8.90 15.93 -6.42
CA ARG A 191 8.31 15.12 -5.34
C ARG A 191 7.40 15.92 -4.39
N ASP A 192 7.58 17.24 -4.33
CA ASP A 192 6.80 18.18 -3.51
C ASP A 192 5.64 18.84 -4.27
N LYS A 193 5.36 18.42 -5.51
CA LYS A 193 4.27 18.98 -6.33
C LYS A 193 2.93 18.88 -5.59
N PRO A 194 2.27 20.02 -5.29
CA PRO A 194 0.98 20.00 -4.63
C PRO A 194 -0.08 19.29 -5.46
N GLY A 195 -0.96 18.57 -4.77
CA GLY A 195 -2.12 17.89 -5.38
C GLY A 195 -1.85 16.46 -5.86
N VAL A 196 -0.60 16.02 -5.99
CA VAL A 196 -0.25 14.62 -6.27
C VAL A 196 -0.44 13.78 -4.99
N SER A 197 -1.08 12.62 -5.11
CA SER A 197 -1.53 11.82 -4.00
C SER A 197 -1.22 10.33 -4.17
N MET A 198 -0.70 9.70 -3.12
CA MET A 198 -0.53 8.26 -2.94
C MET A 198 -1.88 7.59 -2.62
N LEU A 199 -2.67 8.20 -1.75
CA LEU A 199 -3.91 7.60 -1.24
C LEU A 199 -5.16 7.97 -2.04
N GLY A 200 -5.06 9.00 -2.88
CA GLY A 200 -6.22 9.74 -3.34
C GLY A 200 -6.85 10.59 -2.23
N LYS A 201 -7.54 11.65 -2.64
CA LYS A 201 -8.25 12.56 -1.72
C LYS A 201 -9.25 11.84 -0.80
N PRO A 202 -10.12 10.91 -1.28
CA PRO A 202 -11.15 10.29 -0.45
C PRO A 202 -10.58 9.51 0.74
N GLN A 203 -9.54 8.70 0.51
CA GLN A 203 -8.90 7.90 1.56
C GLN A 203 -8.10 8.78 2.52
N ARG A 204 -7.36 9.78 2.02
CA ARG A 204 -6.62 10.73 2.87
C ARG A 204 -7.56 11.45 3.84
N GLU A 205 -8.67 11.99 3.34
CA GLU A 205 -9.65 12.71 4.17
C GLU A 205 -10.37 11.78 5.15
N TRP A 206 -10.69 10.56 4.74
CA TRP A 206 -11.21 9.53 5.63
C TRP A 206 -10.23 9.19 6.76
N LEU A 207 -8.95 8.99 6.45
CA LEU A 207 -7.92 8.65 7.44
C LEU A 207 -7.78 9.75 8.48
N ILE A 208 -7.58 11.00 8.04
CA ILE A 208 -7.40 12.14 8.94
C ILE A 208 -8.63 12.34 9.83
N ARG A 209 -9.83 12.34 9.23
CA ARG A 209 -11.09 12.49 10.00
C ARG A 209 -11.25 11.35 11.02
N SER A 210 -11.04 10.11 10.59
CA SER A 210 -11.19 8.94 11.46
C SER A 210 -10.21 8.97 12.63
N MET A 211 -8.97 9.41 12.43
CA MET A 211 -7.98 9.53 13.51
C MET A 211 -8.33 10.67 14.48
N GLN A 212 -8.88 11.78 13.98
CA GLN A 212 -9.36 12.90 14.81
C GLN A 212 -10.56 12.53 15.68
N GLU A 213 -11.45 11.66 15.17
CA GLU A 213 -12.64 11.20 15.88
C GLU A 213 -12.35 10.05 16.88
N SER A 214 -11.19 9.40 16.76
CA SER A 214 -10.84 8.24 17.59
C SER A 214 -10.28 8.65 18.96
N ASP A 215 -10.73 7.93 19.99
CA ASP A 215 -10.23 8.01 21.36
C ASP A 215 -9.07 7.02 21.64
N ALA A 216 -8.57 6.30 20.63
CA ALA A 216 -7.44 5.39 20.80
C ALA A 216 -6.18 6.13 21.25
N ASP A 217 -5.26 5.42 21.90
CA ASP A 217 -3.97 5.97 22.33
C ASP A 217 -2.87 5.75 21.29
N PHE A 218 -2.99 4.64 20.56
CA PHE A 218 -2.02 4.20 19.57
C PHE A 218 -2.69 3.99 18.22
N PHE A 219 -2.12 4.62 17.18
CA PHE A 219 -2.55 4.45 15.80
C PHE A 219 -1.52 3.65 15.02
N PHE A 220 -1.95 2.57 14.38
CA PHE A 220 -1.13 1.79 13.47
C PHE A 220 -1.60 2.05 12.04
N VAL A 221 -0.75 2.68 11.24
CA VAL A 221 -1.03 3.00 9.83
C VAL A 221 -0.28 2.01 8.96
N VAL A 222 -0.97 1.00 8.44
CA VAL A 222 -0.39 -0.06 7.62
C VAL A 222 -0.32 0.41 6.17
N SER A 223 0.88 0.68 5.69
CA SER A 223 1.21 1.11 4.32
C SER A 223 2.04 0.03 3.64
N THR A 224 1.84 -0.19 2.34
CA THR A 224 2.60 -1.22 1.60
C THR A 224 4.02 -0.77 1.30
N VAL A 225 4.23 0.53 1.13
CA VAL A 225 5.51 1.13 0.74
C VAL A 225 6.14 1.96 1.87
N PRO A 226 7.48 2.14 1.87
CA PRO A 226 8.22 2.92 2.87
C PRO A 226 7.80 4.38 2.98
N PHE A 227 7.87 4.93 4.18
CA PHE A 227 7.48 6.30 4.52
C PHE A 227 8.65 7.29 4.42
N MET A 228 9.81 6.95 5.01
CA MET A 228 10.97 7.84 5.08
C MET A 228 12.12 7.45 4.16
N ILE A 229 12.31 6.17 3.90
CA ILE A 229 13.42 5.67 3.07
C ILE A 229 12.97 5.51 1.62
N PRO A 230 13.70 6.08 0.65
CA PRO A 230 13.39 5.97 -0.77
C PRO A 230 13.70 4.57 -1.30
N HIS A 231 12.85 4.09 -2.21
CA HIS A 231 13.04 2.90 -3.03
C HIS A 231 13.64 3.28 -4.41
N SER A 232 14.89 3.75 -4.43
CA SER A 232 15.55 4.33 -5.61
C SER A 232 16.21 3.33 -6.56
N GLY A 233 16.20 2.03 -6.23
CA GLY A 233 16.70 0.95 -7.08
C GLY A 233 15.84 -0.30 -6.96
N ALA A 234 16.24 -1.40 -7.60
CA ALA A 234 15.44 -2.62 -7.69
C ALA A 234 16.18 -3.90 -7.26
N GLY A 235 17.22 -3.78 -6.41
CA GLY A 235 17.96 -4.94 -5.91
C GLY A 235 18.66 -5.72 -7.04
N GLY A 236 19.04 -5.04 -8.12
CA GLY A 236 19.63 -5.62 -9.33
C GLY A 236 18.64 -6.35 -10.25
N PHE A 237 17.35 -6.04 -10.17
CA PHE A 237 16.35 -6.41 -11.18
C PHE A 237 16.11 -5.26 -12.17
N GLU A 238 15.36 -5.49 -13.25
CA GLU A 238 15.00 -4.46 -14.22
C GLU A 238 13.93 -3.50 -13.67
N PHE A 239 14.05 -2.21 -13.99
CA PHE A 239 13.11 -1.16 -13.60
C PHE A 239 13.22 0.05 -14.53
N ASP A 240 12.24 0.95 -14.47
CA ASP A 240 12.31 2.24 -15.16
C ASP A 240 13.18 3.22 -14.37
N GLU A 241 14.41 3.42 -14.84
CA GLU A 241 15.40 4.30 -14.19
C GLU A 241 14.98 5.77 -14.12
N GLU A 242 14.14 6.26 -15.04
CA GLU A 242 13.79 7.68 -15.10
C GLU A 242 12.84 8.11 -13.98
N ASN A 243 12.01 7.18 -13.50
CA ASN A 243 10.97 7.48 -12.50
C ASN A 243 10.90 6.48 -11.34
N LYS A 244 11.94 5.66 -11.14
CA LYS A 244 12.06 4.76 -9.98
C LYS A 244 12.09 5.54 -8.68
N GLU A 245 11.02 5.40 -7.93
CA GLU A 245 10.81 5.78 -6.53
C GLU A 245 9.29 5.85 -6.33
N GLU A 246 8.64 4.73 -6.04
CA GLU A 246 7.18 4.69 -5.86
C GLU A 246 6.73 4.62 -4.40
N ALA A 247 7.64 4.86 -3.46
CA ALA A 247 7.32 4.98 -2.04
C ALA A 247 6.79 6.37 -1.69
N TRP A 248 6.48 6.62 -0.41
CA TRP A 248 6.01 7.93 0.05
C TRP A 248 6.99 9.07 -0.20
N THR A 249 8.27 8.75 -0.44
CA THR A 249 9.27 9.75 -0.79
C THR A 249 9.09 10.32 -2.20
N GLY A 250 8.29 9.67 -3.05
CA GLY A 250 7.79 10.23 -4.32
C GLY A 250 6.67 11.27 -4.14
N PHE A 251 6.07 11.35 -2.94
CA PHE A 251 4.85 12.11 -2.65
C PHE A 251 5.03 13.01 -1.41
N PHE A 252 6.09 13.81 -1.37
CA PHE A 252 6.43 14.64 -0.21
C PHE A 252 5.29 15.55 0.24
N HIS A 253 4.58 16.18 -0.69
CA HIS A 253 3.48 17.08 -0.30
C HIS A 253 2.40 16.35 0.52
N GLU A 254 1.95 15.17 0.08
CA GLU A 254 0.96 14.41 0.84
C GLU A 254 1.55 13.79 2.12
N ARG A 255 2.78 13.28 2.06
CA ARG A 255 3.46 12.73 3.24
C ARG A 255 3.57 13.76 4.36
N GLU A 256 4.03 14.97 4.05
CA GLU A 256 4.19 16.04 5.04
C GLU A 256 2.81 16.53 5.55
N LEU A 257 1.79 16.57 4.69
CA LEU A 257 0.42 16.86 5.12
C LEU A 257 -0.09 15.86 6.17
N LEU A 258 0.18 14.57 5.98
CA LEU A 258 -0.17 13.53 6.94
C LEU A 258 0.59 13.69 8.27
N ILE A 259 1.91 13.91 8.21
CA ILE A 259 2.73 14.15 9.40
C ILE A 259 2.21 15.36 10.18
N ASP A 260 1.95 16.48 9.51
CA ASP A 260 1.43 17.70 10.12
C ASP A 260 0.04 17.52 10.73
N ALA A 261 -0.79 16.63 10.16
CA ALA A 261 -2.09 16.27 10.72
C ALA A 261 -1.92 15.41 11.99
N TRP A 262 -1.03 14.42 11.95
CA TRP A 262 -0.79 13.50 13.07
C TRP A 262 -0.13 14.17 14.28
N GLN A 263 0.78 15.12 14.06
CA GLN A 263 1.41 15.91 15.13
C GLN A 263 0.40 16.71 15.97
N LYS A 264 -0.80 16.98 15.43
CA LYS A 264 -1.86 17.72 16.12
C LYS A 264 -2.78 16.83 16.96
N LEU A 265 -2.62 15.50 16.88
CA LEU A 265 -3.50 14.56 17.58
C LEU A 265 -3.10 14.35 19.04
N ASP A 266 -1.85 14.63 19.42
CA ASP A 266 -1.29 14.27 20.73
C ASP A 266 -1.40 12.75 21.00
N LYS A 267 -1.08 11.95 19.97
CA LYS A 267 -1.18 10.49 19.94
C LYS A 267 0.05 9.89 19.29
N LYS A 268 0.41 8.65 19.67
CA LYS A 268 1.52 7.93 19.03
C LYS A 268 1.04 7.27 17.75
N VAL A 269 1.73 7.55 16.63
CA VAL A 269 1.43 7.01 15.30
C VAL A 269 2.58 6.14 14.82
N PHE A 270 2.26 4.91 14.44
CA PHE A 270 3.19 3.92 13.93
C PHE A 270 2.86 3.59 12.48
N VAL A 271 3.68 4.02 11.55
CA VAL A 271 3.57 3.66 10.14
C VAL A 271 4.25 2.31 9.93
N MET A 272 3.48 1.27 9.64
CA MET A 272 3.96 -0.09 9.41
C MET A 272 4.16 -0.28 7.92
N THR A 273 5.40 -0.55 7.47
CA THR A 273 5.77 -0.57 6.04
C THR A 273 6.45 -1.87 5.60
N GLY A 274 6.56 -2.07 4.28
CA GLY A 274 7.23 -3.19 3.64
C GLY A 274 7.93 -2.77 2.34
N ASP A 275 7.85 -3.60 1.29
CA ASP A 275 8.33 -3.36 -0.09
C ASP A 275 9.86 -3.24 -0.26
N LEU A 276 10.54 -2.37 0.48
CA LEU A 276 11.97 -2.01 0.29
C LEU A 276 12.99 -3.13 0.53
N HIS A 277 12.51 -4.32 0.86
CA HIS A 277 13.32 -5.49 1.13
C HIS A 277 14.39 -5.31 2.24
N ASN A 278 14.18 -4.40 3.18
CA ASN A 278 15.00 -4.26 4.39
C ASN A 278 14.09 -3.91 5.57
N SER A 279 14.57 -4.18 6.79
CA SER A 279 13.84 -3.90 8.02
C SER A 279 14.45 -2.71 8.73
N PHE A 280 13.63 -1.87 9.36
CA PHE A 280 14.13 -0.72 10.11
C PHE A 280 13.11 -0.16 11.08
N ALA A 281 13.64 0.48 12.13
CA ALA A 281 12.91 1.32 13.06
C ALA A 281 13.40 2.77 12.91
N ILE A 282 12.51 3.67 12.55
CA ILE A 282 12.82 5.07 12.28
C ILE A 282 11.94 5.95 13.17
N LYS A 283 12.59 6.85 13.91
CA LYS A 283 11.92 7.92 14.62
C LYS A 283 11.76 9.11 13.66
N VAL A 284 10.51 9.42 13.28
CA VAL A 284 10.19 10.53 12.37
C VAL A 284 10.03 11.82 13.16
N THR A 285 9.27 11.76 14.25
CA THR A 285 9.12 12.83 15.27
C THR A 285 9.13 12.18 16.65
N ASP A 286 8.80 12.93 17.72
CA ASP A 286 8.65 12.32 19.04
C ASP A 286 7.47 11.34 19.13
N ASP A 287 6.42 11.57 18.33
CA ASP A 287 5.17 10.81 18.36
C ASP A 287 4.95 9.92 17.13
N ILE A 288 5.69 10.15 16.06
CA ILE A 288 5.52 9.47 14.77
C ILE A 288 6.74 8.62 14.48
N TRP A 289 6.49 7.35 14.20
CA TRP A 289 7.51 6.35 13.94
C TRP A 289 7.17 5.55 12.70
N GLU A 290 8.20 5.07 12.01
CA GLU A 290 8.07 4.09 10.94
C GLU A 290 8.76 2.78 11.37
N PHE A 291 8.07 1.67 11.14
CA PHE A 291 8.57 0.33 11.34
C PHE A 291 8.38 -0.49 10.07
N CYS A 292 9.47 -0.71 9.34
CA CYS A 292 9.47 -1.53 8.12
C CYS A 292 9.91 -2.95 8.42
N CYS A 293 9.29 -3.93 7.79
CA CYS A 293 9.69 -5.32 7.85
C CYS A 293 10.07 -5.82 6.45
N GLY A 294 11.32 -6.27 6.32
CA GLY A 294 11.86 -6.84 5.09
C GLY A 294 11.22 -8.18 4.71
N PRO A 295 11.64 -8.76 3.59
CA PRO A 295 10.95 -9.86 2.96
C PRO A 295 11.39 -11.20 3.55
N HIS A 296 10.52 -12.20 3.48
CA HIS A 296 10.89 -13.57 3.81
C HIS A 296 11.45 -14.35 2.62
N ASN A 297 11.14 -13.93 1.40
CA ASN A 297 11.34 -14.70 0.16
C ASN A 297 11.91 -13.89 -1.00
N SER A 298 12.42 -12.68 -0.74
CA SER A 298 13.10 -11.83 -1.72
C SER A 298 14.52 -11.48 -1.25
N VAL A 299 15.35 -11.00 -2.17
CA VAL A 299 16.68 -10.51 -1.82
C VAL A 299 16.58 -9.15 -1.14
N ASN A 300 17.41 -8.94 -0.12
CA ASN A 300 17.56 -7.65 0.50
C ASN A 300 18.24 -6.65 -0.44
N HIS A 301 17.78 -5.41 -0.37
CA HIS A 301 18.33 -4.29 -1.11
C HIS A 301 19.65 -3.84 -0.51
N VAL A 302 20.52 -3.27 -1.35
CA VAL A 302 21.80 -2.68 -0.91
C VAL A 302 21.56 -1.18 -0.74
N PRO A 303 21.63 -0.62 0.48
CA PRO A 303 21.27 0.77 0.69
C PRO A 303 22.03 1.77 -0.19
N LYS A 304 23.31 1.51 -0.46
CA LYS A 304 24.14 2.31 -1.37
C LYS A 304 23.60 2.39 -2.80
N LEU A 305 22.95 1.33 -3.27
CA LEU A 305 22.48 1.20 -4.66
C LEU A 305 20.99 1.50 -4.77
N ASP A 306 20.21 1.12 -3.77
CA ASP A 306 18.76 1.01 -3.86
C ASP A 306 18.01 1.97 -2.92
N GLU A 307 18.70 2.62 -1.96
CA GLU A 307 18.06 3.38 -0.87
C GLU A 307 18.73 4.74 -0.63
N SER A 308 19.25 5.35 -1.71
CA SER A 308 19.93 6.65 -1.68
C SER A 308 21.07 6.74 -0.65
N ASP A 309 21.81 5.65 -0.45
CA ASP A 309 23.00 5.55 0.41
C ASP A 309 22.77 6.03 1.85
N ARG A 310 21.58 5.75 2.39
CA ARG A 310 21.30 5.99 3.81
C ARG A 310 22.29 5.23 4.71
N PRO A 311 22.60 5.73 5.92
CA PRO A 311 23.39 4.99 6.89
C PRO A 311 22.59 3.85 7.53
N ALA A 312 23.30 2.94 8.22
CA ALA A 312 22.67 1.87 9.00
C ALA A 312 21.88 2.40 10.21
N THR A 313 22.38 3.47 10.84
CA THR A 313 21.78 4.13 12.01
C THR A 313 22.14 5.62 12.04
N GLY A 314 21.34 6.40 12.77
CA GLY A 314 21.58 7.82 13.05
C GLY A 314 20.73 8.76 12.22
N LYS A 315 21.03 10.05 12.34
CA LYS A 315 20.33 11.12 11.63
C LYS A 315 20.55 11.03 10.13
N TRP A 316 19.45 11.12 9.39
CA TRP A 316 19.46 11.09 7.94
C TRP A 316 18.30 11.89 7.36
N GLN A 317 18.54 12.55 6.23
CA GLN A 317 17.56 13.41 5.59
C GLN A 317 17.50 13.14 4.09
N PHE A 318 16.27 12.89 3.63
CA PHE A 318 15.92 12.82 2.21
C PHE A 318 14.63 13.60 1.98
N GLY A 319 14.73 14.65 1.17
CA GLY A 319 13.66 15.63 1.01
C GLY A 319 13.53 16.55 2.22
N PRO A 320 12.31 17.01 2.55
CA PRO A 320 12.10 18.14 3.46
C PRO A 320 12.34 17.81 4.95
N ARG A 321 12.45 16.53 5.32
CA ARG A 321 12.44 16.10 6.72
C ARG A 321 13.61 15.18 7.07
N GLU A 322 14.33 15.54 8.13
CA GLU A 322 15.29 14.66 8.81
C GLU A 322 14.54 13.63 9.67
N CYS A 323 15.03 12.40 9.71
CA CYS A 323 14.61 11.34 10.62
C CYS A 323 15.81 10.77 11.40
N ASP A 324 15.55 9.99 12.44
CA ASP A 324 16.57 9.22 13.16
C ASP A 324 16.36 7.72 12.93
N ILE A 325 17.25 7.10 12.15
CA ILE A 325 17.26 5.66 11.92
C ILE A 325 17.80 5.00 13.19
N ARG A 326 16.92 4.43 14.00
CA ARG A 326 17.28 3.82 15.28
C ARG A 326 17.99 2.48 15.08
N TRP A 327 17.51 1.73 14.10
CA TRP A 327 18.06 0.46 13.68
C TRP A 327 17.63 0.15 12.24
N SER A 328 18.49 -0.55 11.50
CA SER A 328 18.11 -1.16 10.22
C SER A 328 18.89 -2.44 9.96
N SER A 329 18.28 -3.38 9.24
CA SER A 329 19.06 -4.35 8.48
C SER A 329 19.85 -3.62 7.40
N TYR A 330 21.10 -4.02 7.22
CA TYR A 330 22.02 -3.31 6.34
C TYR A 330 22.88 -4.29 5.56
N VAL A 331 22.77 -4.23 4.23
CA VAL A 331 23.51 -5.10 3.31
C VAL A 331 24.59 -4.31 2.61
N LEU A 332 25.82 -4.79 2.70
CA LEU A 332 26.97 -4.14 2.07
C LEU A 332 27.03 -4.43 0.56
N PRO A 333 27.54 -3.48 -0.26
CA PRO A 333 27.55 -3.60 -1.71
C PRO A 333 28.48 -4.69 -2.26
N ASP A 334 29.42 -5.19 -1.45
CA ASP A 334 30.35 -6.26 -1.80
C ASP A 334 29.74 -7.67 -1.67
N LEU A 335 28.56 -7.82 -1.06
CA LEU A 335 27.84 -9.08 -1.01
C LEU A 335 27.21 -9.42 -2.37
N PRO A 336 27.46 -10.61 -2.95
CA PRO A 336 26.80 -11.05 -4.17
C PRO A 336 25.28 -11.11 -4.00
N ARG A 337 24.50 -10.82 -5.06
CA ARG A 337 23.04 -10.69 -4.98
C ARG A 337 22.33 -11.87 -4.31
N LEU A 338 22.72 -13.10 -4.64
CA LEU A 338 22.08 -14.31 -4.09
C LEU A 338 22.46 -14.61 -2.63
N GLU A 339 23.47 -13.92 -2.09
CA GLU A 339 23.85 -14.03 -0.67
C GLU A 339 23.13 -13.00 0.21
N ARG A 340 22.29 -12.12 -0.38
CA ARG A 340 21.54 -11.06 0.32
C ARG A 340 20.18 -11.56 0.81
N LEU A 341 20.13 -12.70 1.50
CA LEU A 341 18.86 -13.33 1.93
C LEU A 341 18.76 -13.34 3.46
N TYR A 342 18.63 -12.17 4.06
CA TYR A 342 18.57 -11.91 5.50
C TYR A 342 17.14 -11.56 5.94
N PRO A 343 16.24 -12.56 6.05
CA PRO A 343 14.86 -12.32 6.44
C PRO A 343 14.80 -11.85 7.89
N HIS A 344 13.87 -10.95 8.17
CA HIS A 344 13.50 -10.56 9.52
C HIS A 344 11.99 -10.56 9.63
N PHE A 345 11.47 -10.80 10.84
CA PHE A 345 10.07 -10.54 11.16
C PHE A 345 9.97 -9.62 12.38
N CYS A 346 8.92 -8.80 12.41
CA CYS A 346 8.63 -7.91 13.53
C CYS A 346 7.45 -8.46 14.34
N VAL A 347 7.63 -8.59 15.65
CA VAL A 347 6.55 -8.83 16.61
C VAL A 347 6.31 -7.54 17.35
N VAL A 348 5.08 -7.01 17.29
CA VAL A 348 4.68 -5.86 18.11
C VAL A 348 3.86 -6.34 19.29
N GLN A 349 4.37 -6.09 20.49
CA GLN A 349 3.75 -6.40 21.76
C GLN A 349 3.08 -5.15 22.32
N ILE A 350 1.76 -5.21 22.55
CA ILE A 350 0.98 -4.10 23.11
C ILE A 350 0.69 -4.39 24.58
N ASN A 351 1.31 -3.63 25.47
CA ASN A 351 1.17 -3.70 26.91
C ASN A 351 0.19 -2.64 27.41
N ASN A 352 -1.11 -2.84 27.16
CA ASN A 352 -2.17 -1.92 27.61
C ASN A 352 -3.02 -2.46 28.76
N VAL A 353 -2.97 -3.76 29.01
CA VAL A 353 -3.64 -4.42 30.15
C VAL A 353 -2.71 -5.42 30.82
N PHE A 354 -2.93 -5.66 32.12
CA PHE A 354 -2.32 -6.75 32.86
C PHE A 354 -3.37 -7.66 33.50
N ASN A 355 -3.01 -8.93 33.72
CA ASN A 355 -3.88 -9.88 34.38
C ASN A 355 -3.75 -9.77 35.90
N MET A 356 -4.81 -9.35 36.59
CA MET A 356 -4.86 -9.25 38.04
C MET A 356 -6.14 -9.88 38.59
N PRO A 357 -6.27 -11.21 38.57
CA PRO A 357 -7.47 -11.89 39.03
C PRO A 357 -7.65 -11.78 40.55
N GLN A 358 -8.88 -11.95 41.03
CA GLN A 358 -9.16 -12.01 42.47
C GLN A 358 -8.63 -13.28 43.14
N LYS A 359 -8.36 -14.34 42.36
CA LYS A 359 -7.79 -15.61 42.80
C LYS A 359 -6.68 -16.04 41.83
N LEU A 360 -5.58 -16.59 42.35
CA LEU A 360 -4.49 -17.13 41.54
C LEU A 360 -5.03 -18.14 40.50
N GLY A 361 -4.51 -18.07 39.28
CA GLY A 361 -4.98 -18.89 38.14
C GLY A 361 -6.22 -18.35 37.41
N GLY A 362 -6.89 -17.32 37.94
CA GLY A 362 -8.01 -16.66 37.27
C GLY A 362 -7.60 -15.65 36.19
N LYS A 363 -8.60 -14.98 35.59
CA LYS A 363 -8.40 -13.84 34.68
C LYS A 363 -9.20 -12.61 35.11
N ARG A 364 -8.57 -11.44 35.15
CA ARG A 364 -9.22 -10.12 35.19
C ARG A 364 -8.25 -9.11 34.59
N TRP A 365 -8.63 -8.51 33.46
CA TRP A 365 -7.80 -7.52 32.79
C TRP A 365 -7.98 -6.16 33.46
N VAL A 366 -6.87 -5.51 33.75
CA VAL A 366 -6.80 -4.17 34.33
C VAL A 366 -5.93 -3.33 33.42
N ALA A 367 -6.39 -2.13 33.06
CA ALA A 367 -5.63 -1.23 32.20
C ALA A 367 -4.36 -0.74 32.89
N TYR A 368 -3.26 -0.66 32.13
CA TYR A 368 -2.08 0.07 32.57
C TYR A 368 -2.36 1.57 32.55
N PRO A 369 -1.92 2.34 33.57
CA PRO A 369 -2.03 3.80 33.54
C PRO A 369 -1.18 4.44 32.42
N HIS A 370 -0.03 3.84 32.11
CA HIS A 370 0.86 4.26 31.02
C HIS A 370 1.14 3.04 30.14
N PRO A 371 0.31 2.80 29.12
CA PRO A 371 0.50 1.67 28.23
C PRO A 371 1.75 1.86 27.35
N GLN A 372 2.26 0.75 26.85
CA GLN A 372 3.48 0.70 26.04
C GLN A 372 3.28 -0.20 24.83
N VAL A 373 3.91 0.14 23.72
CA VAL A 373 4.07 -0.73 22.55
C VAL A 373 5.55 -1.04 22.37
N VAL A 374 5.89 -2.32 22.21
CA VAL A 374 7.27 -2.78 22.00
C VAL A 374 7.35 -3.44 20.63
N PHE A 375 8.18 -2.90 19.75
CA PHE A 375 8.46 -3.44 18.42
C PHE A 375 9.74 -4.26 18.48
N GLN A 376 9.67 -5.53 18.11
CA GLN A 376 10.77 -6.49 18.28
C GLN A 376 11.08 -7.16 16.96
N TYR A 377 12.28 -6.92 16.43
CA TYR A 377 12.78 -7.56 15.22
C TYR A 377 13.58 -8.81 15.57
N TYR A 378 13.28 -9.87 14.85
CA TYR A 378 13.94 -11.16 14.98
C TYR A 378 14.54 -11.57 13.66
N ASP A 379 15.70 -12.22 13.71
CA ASP A 379 16.28 -12.91 12.57
C ASP A 379 15.34 -14.06 12.15
N GLY A 380 14.94 -14.08 10.87
CA GLY A 380 13.97 -15.03 10.35
C GLY A 380 14.48 -16.46 10.21
N ARG A 381 15.80 -16.69 10.32
CA ARG A 381 16.43 -18.02 10.25
C ARG A 381 16.70 -18.60 11.64
N THR A 382 17.16 -17.78 12.58
CA THR A 382 17.56 -18.23 13.92
C THR A 382 16.50 -17.97 14.98
N GLY A 383 15.61 -17.00 14.77
CA GLY A 383 14.66 -16.53 15.78
C GLY A 383 15.32 -15.70 16.89
N GLU A 384 16.59 -15.30 16.72
CA GLU A 384 17.29 -14.44 17.68
C GLU A 384 16.79 -12.99 17.58
N LEU A 385 16.67 -12.32 18.73
CA LEU A 385 16.28 -10.92 18.78
C LEU A 385 17.41 -10.06 18.21
N ALA A 386 17.12 -9.34 17.12
CA ALA A 386 18.05 -8.43 16.47
C ALA A 386 17.93 -7.00 17.02
N TYR A 387 16.71 -6.54 17.32
CA TYR A 387 16.43 -5.20 17.82
C TYR A 387 15.11 -5.12 18.57
N ALA A 388 15.00 -4.20 19.53
CA ALA A 388 13.73 -3.86 20.15
C ALA A 388 13.63 -2.35 20.42
N GLU A 389 12.47 -1.76 20.12
CA GLU A 389 12.13 -0.37 20.42
C GLU A 389 10.86 -0.33 21.26
N ALA A 390 10.88 0.42 22.37
CA ALA A 390 9.77 0.48 23.29
C ALA A 390 9.25 1.92 23.40
N ILE A 391 8.00 2.13 23.01
CA ILE A 391 7.36 3.44 22.95
C ILE A 391 6.20 3.45 23.94
N SER A 392 6.23 4.39 24.88
CA SER A 392 5.20 4.55 25.92
C SER A 392 4.42 5.84 25.68
N LEU A 393 3.21 5.92 26.22
CA LEU A 393 2.59 7.22 26.40
C LEU A 393 3.43 8.07 27.36
N ASP A 394 3.35 9.38 27.18
CA ASP A 394 4.05 10.32 28.04
C ASP A 394 3.54 10.21 29.48
N ARG A 395 4.41 10.59 30.42
CA ARG A 395 4.08 10.64 31.84
C ARG A 395 3.86 12.10 32.20
N ASP A 396 2.73 12.37 32.85
CA ASP A 396 2.43 13.68 33.43
C ASP A 396 3.47 14.12 34.48
#